data_AF-A0A1D6IXV8-F1
#
_entry.id   AF-A0A1D6IXV8-F1
#
_cell.length_a   1.000
_cell.length_b   1.000
_cell.length_c   1.000
_cell.angle_alpha   90.00
_cell.angle_beta   90.00
_cell.angle_gamma   90.00
#
_symmetry.space_group_name_H-M   'P 1'
#
loop_
_entity.id
_entity.type
_entity.pdbx_description
1 polymer ?
#
loop_
_entity_poly.entity_id
_entity_poly.type
_entity_poly.pdbx_seq_one_letter_code
_entity_poly.pdbx_strand_id
1 'polypeptide(L)' 'MDDLMAQGMRYANQALLTGCSVGGVSTILHCDEFHRLFPSNTRVKCLADAGMFLTRMLTQLYIGVNWSFNHLQC' A
#
# COMPACT_ATOMS: atom_id res chain seq x y z
N MET A 1 -3.69 -13.85 5.42
CA MET A 1 -4.87 -12.96 5.32
C MET A 1 -6.13 -13.64 5.84
N ASP A 2 -6.28 -14.94 5.64
CA ASP A 2 -7.45 -15.71 6.06
C ASP A 2 -7.76 -15.62 7.55
N ASP A 3 -6.73 -15.59 8.41
CA ASP A 3 -6.93 -15.42 9.86
C ASP A 3 -7.59 -14.09 10.21
N LEU A 4 -7.15 -12.99 9.58
CA LEU A 4 -7.75 -11.66 9.77
C LEU A 4 -9.16 -11.61 9.20
N MET A 5 -9.40 -12.30 8.07
CA MET A 5 -10.74 -12.44 7.49
C MET A 5 -11.68 -13.20 8.43
N ALA A 6 -11.19 -14.26 9.08
CA ALA A 6 -11.92 -15.01 10.08
C ALA A 6 -12.21 -14.18 11.35
N GLN A 7 -11.26 -13.33 11.76
CA GLN A 7 -11.40 -12.40 12.90
C GLN A 7 -12.32 -11.20 12.62
N GLY A 8 -12.87 -11.06 11.41
CA GLY A 8 -13.91 -10.07 11.12
C GLY A 8 -13.55 -9.08 10.02
N MET A 9 -12.33 -9.11 9.47
CA MET A 9 -11.94 -8.23 8.37
C MET A 9 -12.85 -8.38 7.14
N ARG A 10 -13.43 -9.57 6.91
CA ARG A 10 -14.42 -9.82 5.83
C ARG A 10 -15.67 -8.93 5.88
N TYR A 11 -15.99 -8.36 7.04
CA TYR A 11 -17.14 -7.47 7.24
C TYR A 11 -16.77 -5.98 7.25
N ALA A 12 -15.49 -5.65 7.02
CA ALA A 12 -15.04 -4.27 7.04
C ALA A 12 -15.65 -3.47 5.87
N ASN A 13 -16.16 -2.27 6.16
CA ASN A 13 -16.62 -1.33 5.15
C ASN A 13 -15.46 -0.67 4.39
N GLN A 14 -14.28 -0.61 5.01
CA GLN A 14 -13.08 -0.04 4.43
C GLN A 14 -11.87 -0.89 4.82
N ALA A 15 -10.96 -1.12 3.88
CA ALA A 15 -9.70 -1.79 4.12
C ALA A 15 -8.57 -1.00 3.46
N LEU A 16 -7.46 -0.85 4.18
CA LEU A 16 -6.27 -0.15 3.71
C LEU A 16 -5.07 -1.09 3.80
N LEU A 17 -4.46 -1.39 2.66
CA LEU A 17 -3.19 -2.10 2.60
C LEU A 17 -2.07 -1.08 2.47
N THR A 18 -1.14 -1.05 3.43
CA THR A 18 0.03 -0.17 3.38
C THR A 18 1.29 -0.99 3.46
N GLY A 19 2.37 -0.47 2.86
CA GLY A 19 3.69 -1.07 3.00
C GLY A 19 4.77 -0.04 2.79
N CYS A 20 5.94 -0.29 3.36
CA CYS A 20 7.09 0.59 3.30
C CYS A 20 8.23 0.02 2.47
N SER A 21 8.99 0.86 1.74
CA SER A 21 10.14 0.43 0.93
C SER A 21 9.77 -0.74 0.00
N VAL A 22 10.41 -1.89 0.12
CA VAL A 22 10.06 -3.09 -0.67
C VAL A 22 8.62 -3.54 -0.39
N GLY A 23 8.16 -3.44 0.87
CA GLY A 23 6.78 -3.71 1.23
C GLY A 23 5.79 -2.74 0.56
N GLY A 24 6.21 -1.52 0.25
CA GLY A 24 5.39 -0.56 -0.50
C GLY A 24 5.20 -0.98 -1.96
N VAL A 25 6.27 -1.46 -2.61
CA VAL A 25 6.17 -2.07 -3.95
C VAL A 25 5.21 -3.26 -3.90
N SER A 26 5.40 -4.17 -2.94
CA SER A 26 4.57 -5.37 -2.77
C SER A 26 3.10 -5.03 -2.53
N THR A 27 2.81 -4.01 -1.74
CA THR A 27 1.45 -3.52 -1.49
C THR A 27 0.74 -3.09 -2.76
N ILE A 28 1.43 -2.44 -3.69
CA ILE A 28 0.85 -2.04 -4.97
C ILE A 28 0.69 -3.24 -5.90
N LEU A 29 1.70 -4.11 -5.98
CA LEU A 29 1.65 -5.31 -6.82
C LEU A 29 0.53 -6.28 -6.42
N HIS A 30 0.27 -6.44 -5.13
CA HIS A 30 -0.76 -7.34 -4.60
C HIS A 30 -2.08 -6.63 -4.28
N CYS A 31 -2.25 -5.35 -4.64
CA CYS A 31 -3.45 -4.59 -4.30
C CYS A 31 -4.73 -5.20 -4.91
N ASP A 32 -4.67 -5.68 -6.15
CA ASP A 32 -5.82 -6.29 -6.82
C ASP A 32 -6.23 -7.61 -6.18
N GLU A 33 -5.26 -8.43 -5.79
CA GLU A 33 -5.50 -9.68 -5.07
C GLU A 33 -6.12 -9.41 -3.70
N PHE A 34 -5.59 -8.42 -2.97
CA PHE A 34 -6.16 -7.98 -1.71
C PHE A 34 -7.60 -7.49 -1.88
N HIS A 35 -7.88 -6.70 -2.92
CA HIS A 35 -9.23 -6.22 -3.21
C HIS A 35 -10.22 -7.36 -3.50
N ARG A 36 -9.78 -8.42 -4.19
CA ARG A 36 -10.61 -9.60 -4.49
C ARG A 36 -11.03 -10.40 -3.25
N LEU A 37 -10.37 -10.21 -2.11
CA LEU A 37 -10.77 -10.85 -0.85
C LEU A 37 -12.07 -10.25 -0.29
N PHE A 38 -12.47 -9.06 -0.74
CA PHE A 38 -13.63 -8.34 -0.21
C PHE A 38 -14.80 -8.30 -1.21
N PRO A 39 -16.05 -8.21 -0.70
CA PRO A 39 -17.20 -7.93 -1.54
C PRO A 39 -17.11 -6.51 -2.15
N SER A 40 -17.80 -6.29 -3.27
CA SER A 40 -17.77 -5.03 -4.04
C SER A 40 -18.21 -3.78 -3.27
N ASN A 41 -18.89 -3.94 -2.13
CA ASN A 41 -19.33 -2.84 -1.28
C ASN A 41 -18.22 -2.33 -0.33
N THR A 42 -17.12 -3.06 -0.18
CA THR A 42 -16.00 -2.66 0.69
C THR A 42 -15.06 -1.72 -0.06
N ARG A 43 -14.75 -0.57 0.54
CA ARG A 43 -13.79 0.38 -0.04
C ARG A 43 -12.37 -0.05 0.29
N VAL A 44 -11.69 -0.64 -0.69
CA VAL A 44 -10.27 -1.02 -0.57
C VAL A 44 -9.38 0.07 -1.14
N LYS A 45 -8.32 0.42 -0.41
CA LYS A 45 -7.26 1.36 -0.82
C LYS A 45 -5.90 0.73 -0.55
N CYS A 46 -4.92 1.06 -1.38
CA CYS A 46 -3.53 0.64 -1.20
C CYS A 46 -2.61 1.86 -1.24
N LEU A 47 -1.62 1.88 -0.35
CA LEU A 47 -0.67 2.97 -0.23
C LEU A 47 0.75 2.41 -0.14
N ALA A 48 1.61 2.81 -1.09
CA ALA A 48 3.05 2.59 -1.00
C ALA A 48 3.71 3.77 -0.30
N ASP A 49 4.29 3.53 0.86
CA ASP A 49 5.17 4.48 1.53
C ASP A 49 6.64 4.17 1.17
N ALA A 50 7.38 5.15 0.66
CA ALA A 50 8.76 4.96 0.17
C ALA A 50 8.99 3.78 -0.82
N GLY A 51 7.94 3.22 -1.41
CA GLY A 51 8.00 2.00 -2.23
C GLY A 51 8.15 2.23 -3.73
N MET A 52 8.63 3.41 -4.15
CA MET A 52 8.96 3.67 -5.55
C MET A 52 10.47 3.58 -5.76
N PHE A 53 10.91 2.45 -6.33
CA PHE A 53 12.28 2.32 -6.83
C PHE A 53 12.30 2.73 -8.30
N LEU A 54 12.73 3.96 -8.57
CA LEU A 54 13.02 4.42 -9.93
C LEU A 54 14.44 3.96 -10.31
N THR A 55 14.58 2.97 -11.19
CA THR A 55 15.87 2.63 -11.81
C THR A 55 16.36 3.86 -12.61
N ARG A 56 17.44 4.50 -12.17
CA ARG A 56 17.88 5.81 -12.71
C ARG A 56 18.50 5.69 -14.11
N MET A 57 17.80 6.26 -15.08
CA MET A 57 18.32 7.39 -15.86
C MET A 57 17.15 8.38 -16.06
N LEU A 58 17.28 9.62 -15.56
CA LEU A 58 16.36 10.77 -15.76
C LEU A 58 15.15 11.01 -14.82
N THR A 59 15.23 10.80 -13.50
CA THR A 59 14.08 11.09 -12.60
C THR A 59 14.28 12.14 -11.50
N GLN A 60 15.39 12.88 -11.47
CA GLN A 60 15.62 13.85 -10.40
C GLN A 60 14.94 15.22 -10.60
N LEU A 61 14.07 15.38 -11.61
CA LEU A 61 13.42 16.66 -11.95
C LEU A 61 11.88 16.68 -11.78
N TYR A 62 11.21 15.57 -11.45
CA TYR A 62 9.74 15.50 -11.57
C TYR A 62 8.94 15.22 -10.29
N ILE A 63 9.58 15.12 -9.12
CA ILE A 63 8.85 14.82 -7.89
C ILE A 63 9.23 15.82 -6.81
N GLY A 64 8.49 16.93 -6.75
CA GLY A 64 8.50 17.88 -5.64
C GLY A 64 7.81 17.28 -4.42
N VAL A 65 8.42 16.27 -3.80
CA VAL A 65 7.96 15.68 -2.54
C VAL A 65 8.92 16.09 -1.43
N ASN A 66 8.42 16.96 -0.54
CA ASN A 66 9.09 17.34 0.68
C ASN A 66 8.92 16.21 1.71
N TRP A 67 9.81 15.22 1.66
CA TRP A 67 9.85 14.14 2.65
C TRP A 67 10.39 14.68 3.97
N SER A 68 9.49 15.06 4.89
CA SER A 68 9.88 15.28 6.28
C SER A 68 10.12 13.92 6.92
N PHE A 69 11.39 13.48 6.91
CA PHE A 69 11.88 12.30 7.65
C PHE A 69 11.89 12.58 9.15
N ASN A 70 10.76 12.97 9.72
CA ASN A 70 10.59 13.06 11.16
C ASN A 70 9.58 11.99 11.57
N HIS A 71 10.10 10.89 12.09
CA HIS A 71 9.37 9.85 12.82
C HIS A 71 8.62 8.76 12.02
N LEU A 72 8.93 8.52 10.76
CA LEU A 72 8.55 7.26 10.08
C LEU A 72 9.79 6.40 9.87
N GLN A 73 10.22 5.76 10.96
CA GLN A 73 10.93 4.49 10.80
C GLN A 73 9.91 3.51 10.22
N CYS A 74 10.27 3.00 9.07
CA CYS A 74 10.29 1.55 8.98
C CYS A 74 11.53 1.12 9.77
#